data_AF-A0A4V1XS49-F1
#
_entry.id   AF-A0A4V1XS49-F1
#
_cell.length_a   1.000
_cell.length_b   1.000
_cell.length_c   1.000
_cell.angle_alpha   90.00
_cell.angle_beta   90.00
_cell.angle_gamma   90.00
#
_symmetry.space_group_name_H-M   'P 1'
#
loop_
_entity.id
_entity.type
_entity.pdbx_description
1 polymer ?
#
loop_
_entity_poly.entity_id
_entity_poly.type
_entity_poly.pdbx_seq_one_letter_code
_entity_poly.pdbx_strand_id
1 'polypeptide(L)'
;MGESPETALGPPDPQAYPGDSLVNMNIDKLTLTTCLWFDGQAEEAANFYVSVFKNSKITHIQRYSDAGKEFHGHEPGTVLVVEFELNGHRFVGLNGGPNFKFSPAISLMVDCDTQEEVDYYWDKLREGGDEAAQQCGWLADKYGVSWQIVPRVLKDMMNSPDKEKADRATVAMMHMHKLDIAGLQKAFDGTA
;
A
#
# COMPACT_ATOMS: atom_id res chain seq x y z
N MET A 1 -32.36 33.39 43.03
CA MET A 1 -31.05 33.11 43.63
C MET A 1 -30.69 31.68 43.29
N GLY A 2 -29.57 31.48 42.60
CA GLY A 2 -29.11 30.19 42.10
C GLY A 2 -28.07 30.43 41.02
N GLU A 3 -26.87 30.84 41.43
CA GLU A 3 -25.72 31.02 40.54
C GLU A 3 -25.16 29.64 40.13
N SER A 4 -24.83 29.50 38.85
CA SER A 4 -24.07 28.39 38.28
C SER A 4 -22.58 28.56 38.60
N PRO A 5 -21.83 27.51 39.00
CA PRO A 5 -20.39 27.62 39.08
C PRO A 5 -19.78 27.46 37.68
N GLU A 6 -19.36 28.57 37.08
CA GLU A 6 -18.34 28.57 36.03
C GLU A 6 -17.01 28.10 36.63
N THR A 7 -16.65 26.84 36.41
CA THR A 7 -15.26 26.40 36.59
C THR A 7 -14.43 26.93 35.44
N ALA A 8 -13.82 28.10 35.65
CA ALA A 8 -12.81 28.65 34.76
C ALA A 8 -11.59 27.72 34.73
N LEU A 9 -11.45 26.95 33.65
CA LEU A 9 -10.19 26.32 33.29
C LEU A 9 -9.22 27.45 32.93
N GLY A 10 -8.21 27.67 33.77
CA GLY A 10 -7.11 28.60 33.46
C GLY A 10 -6.37 28.19 32.18
N PRO A 11 -5.58 29.10 31.57
CA PRO A 11 -4.79 28.77 30.39
C PRO A 11 -3.86 27.58 30.72
N PRO A 12 -3.66 26.64 29.78
CA PRO A 12 -2.79 25.49 30.01
C PRO A 12 -1.38 25.98 30.36
N ASP A 13 -0.79 25.37 31.38
CA ASP A 13 0.57 25.64 31.83
C ASP A 13 1.57 25.39 30.68
N PRO A 14 2.31 26.42 30.21
CA PRO A 14 3.31 26.27 29.15
C PRO A 14 4.46 25.34 29.49
N GLN A 15 4.64 24.97 30.77
CA GLN A 15 5.69 24.06 31.25
C GLN A 15 5.22 22.61 31.45
N ALA A 16 3.95 22.28 31.15
CA ALA A 16 3.42 20.92 31.35
C ALA A 16 3.84 19.90 30.27
N TYR A 17 4.65 20.28 29.29
CA TYR A 17 5.31 19.33 28.40
C TYR A 17 6.78 19.24 28.79
N PRO A 18 7.21 18.17 29.48
CA PRO A 18 8.63 17.96 29.70
C PRO A 18 9.29 17.82 28.33
N GLY A 19 10.02 18.87 27.94
CA GLY A 19 10.93 18.83 26.81
C GLY A 19 11.94 17.71 26.99
N ASP A 20 12.25 17.03 25.88
CA ASP A 20 13.34 16.06 25.73
C ASP A 20 13.17 14.65 26.32
N SER A 21 11.97 14.07 26.29
CA SER A 21 11.83 12.61 26.49
C SER A 21 12.18 11.75 25.25
N LEU A 22 12.45 12.37 24.09
CA LEU A 22 12.82 11.64 22.86
C LEU A 22 14.26 11.11 22.88
N VAL A 23 15.13 11.64 23.74
CA VAL A 23 16.58 11.36 23.73
C VAL A 23 16.92 9.92 24.19
N ASN A 24 15.97 9.21 24.82
CA ASN A 24 16.17 7.84 25.32
C ASN A 24 15.32 6.77 24.61
N MET A 25 14.60 7.12 23.53
CA MET A 25 13.97 6.08 22.71
C MET A 25 15.04 5.38 21.89
N ASN A 26 15.12 4.05 22.05
CA ASN A 26 15.87 3.21 21.13
C ASN A 26 15.12 3.16 19.79
N ILE A 27 15.30 4.19 18.97
CA ILE A 27 14.63 4.38 17.67
C ILE A 27 14.89 3.19 16.75
N ASP A 28 16.00 2.46 16.93
CA ASP A 28 16.34 1.27 16.15
C ASP A 28 15.35 0.10 16.38
N LYS A 29 14.51 0.17 17.42
CA LYS A 29 13.42 -0.79 17.66
C LYS A 29 12.05 -0.33 17.15
N LEU A 30 11.91 0.93 16.71
CA LEU A 30 10.64 1.44 16.19
C LEU A 30 10.44 0.97 14.76
N THR A 31 9.35 0.24 14.51
CA THR A 31 9.01 -0.26 13.17
C THR A 31 7.78 0.46 12.64
N LEU A 32 7.85 0.95 11.40
CA LEU A 32 6.70 1.40 10.64
C LEU A 32 6.18 0.22 9.81
N THR A 33 4.89 -0.06 9.84
CA THR A 33 4.30 -1.21 9.15
C THR A 33 3.03 -0.80 8.43
N THR A 34 2.90 -1.23 7.18
CA THR A 34 1.69 -1.01 6.38
C THR A 34 0.62 -2.01 6.82
N CYS A 35 -0.54 -1.49 7.25
CA CYS A 35 -1.70 -2.31 7.57
C CYS A 35 -2.74 -2.20 6.45
N LEU A 36 -3.13 -3.34 5.90
CA LEU A 36 -4.12 -3.50 4.84
C LEU A 36 -5.41 -4.07 5.45
N TRP A 37 -6.54 -3.40 5.18
CA TRP A 37 -7.85 -3.77 5.73
C TRP A 37 -8.60 -4.70 4.79
N PHE A 38 -9.04 -5.86 5.28
CA PHE A 38 -9.78 -6.85 4.52
C PHE A 38 -11.12 -7.21 5.17
N ASP A 39 -12.02 -7.74 4.35
CA ASP A 39 -13.28 -8.36 4.79
C ASP A 39 -13.14 -9.90 4.76
N GLY A 40 -12.48 -10.45 5.78
CA GLY A 40 -12.30 -11.90 5.94
C GLY A 40 -11.22 -12.54 5.06
N GLN A 41 -10.66 -11.81 4.10
CA GLN A 41 -9.76 -12.35 3.06
C GLN A 41 -8.26 -12.16 3.35
N ALA A 42 -7.85 -11.66 4.52
CA ALA A 42 -6.46 -11.31 4.80
C ALA A 42 -5.46 -12.47 4.62
N GLU A 43 -5.81 -13.69 5.06
CA GLU A 43 -4.93 -14.87 4.91
C GLU A 43 -4.82 -15.30 3.45
N GLU A 44 -5.92 -15.24 2.69
CA GLU A 44 -5.90 -15.57 1.25
C GLU A 44 -5.03 -14.57 0.48
N ALA A 45 -5.22 -13.27 0.75
CA ALA A 45 -4.45 -12.21 0.12
C ALA A 45 -2.95 -12.31 0.44
N ALA A 46 -2.59 -12.52 1.71
CA ALA A 46 -1.20 -12.69 2.12
C ALA A 46 -0.55 -13.89 1.41
N ASN A 47 -1.24 -15.04 1.32
CA ASN A 47 -0.73 -16.22 0.61
C ASN A 47 -0.56 -15.94 -0.89
N PHE A 48 -1.51 -15.24 -1.51
CA PHE A 48 -1.39 -14.82 -2.91
C PHE A 48 -0.17 -13.92 -3.12
N TYR A 49 0.02 -12.88 -2.30
CA TYR A 49 1.17 -11.99 -2.44
C TYR A 49 2.50 -12.73 -2.21
N VAL A 50 2.58 -13.61 -1.22
CA VAL A 50 3.76 -14.45 -1.00
C VAL A 50 4.03 -15.38 -2.20
N SER A 51 3.00 -15.84 -2.91
CA SER A 51 3.20 -16.62 -4.14
C SER A 51 3.71 -15.81 -5.34
N VAL A 52 3.46 -14.48 -5.35
CA VAL A 52 3.88 -13.56 -6.42
C VAL A 52 5.31 -13.06 -6.20
N PHE A 53 5.71 -12.81 -4.95
CA PHE A 53 7.02 -12.25 -4.64
C PHE A 53 8.03 -13.33 -4.25
N LYS A 54 9.23 -13.33 -4.86
CA LYS A 54 10.26 -14.38 -4.64
C LYS A 54 10.83 -14.39 -3.21
N ASN A 55 11.13 -13.22 -2.64
CA ASN A 55 11.68 -13.10 -1.28
C ASN A 55 10.57 -12.69 -0.33
N SER A 56 9.69 -13.63 -0.02
CA SER A 56 8.49 -13.36 0.75
C SER A 56 8.15 -14.51 1.69
N LYS A 57 7.36 -14.22 2.73
CA LYS A 57 6.87 -15.21 3.69
C LYS A 57 5.73 -14.65 4.52
N ILE A 58 4.87 -15.53 5.01
CA ILE A 58 4.01 -15.23 6.16
C ILE A 58 4.85 -15.38 7.42
N THR A 59 4.83 -14.40 8.30
CA THR A 59 5.60 -14.39 9.57
C THR A 59 4.74 -14.75 10.77
N HIS A 60 3.46 -14.39 10.75
CA HIS A 60 2.54 -14.67 11.84
C HIS A 60 1.08 -14.72 11.37
N ILE A 61 0.27 -15.58 12.01
CA ILE A 61 -1.18 -15.60 11.84
C ILE A 61 -1.81 -15.58 13.24
N GLN A 62 -2.54 -14.51 13.52
CA GLN A 62 -3.34 -14.38 14.73
C GLN A 62 -4.78 -14.76 14.43
N ARG A 63 -5.36 -15.61 15.27
CA ARG A 63 -6.76 -16.05 15.17
C ARG A 63 -7.56 -15.49 16.35
N TYR A 64 -8.85 -15.26 16.13
CA TYR A 64 -9.77 -14.90 17.20
C TYR A 64 -9.80 -16.01 18.25
N SER A 65 -9.74 -15.61 19.52
CA SER A 65 -10.01 -16.48 20.66
C SER A 65 -11.50 -16.45 21.02
N ASP A 66 -11.91 -17.23 22.02
CA ASP A 66 -13.24 -17.08 22.64
C ASP A 66 -13.43 -15.71 23.31
N ALA A 67 -12.34 -15.10 23.78
CA ALA A 67 -12.39 -13.82 24.47
C ALA A 67 -12.83 -12.68 23.53
N GLY A 68 -13.85 -11.94 23.95
CA GLY A 68 -14.35 -10.77 23.25
C GLY A 68 -15.36 -11.07 22.13
N LYS A 69 -15.75 -12.34 21.95
CA LYS A 69 -16.71 -12.78 20.92
C LYS A 69 -18.01 -11.97 20.97
N GLU A 70 -18.48 -11.60 22.16
CA GLU A 70 -19.66 -10.76 22.37
C GLU A 70 -19.51 -9.33 21.81
N PHE A 71 -18.27 -8.84 21.64
CA PHE A 71 -17.98 -7.50 21.09
C PHE A 71 -17.68 -7.54 19.60
N HIS A 72 -16.84 -8.48 19.15
CA HIS A 72 -16.38 -8.54 17.75
C HIS A 72 -17.21 -9.46 16.86
N GLY A 73 -18.01 -10.38 17.43
CA GLY A 73 -18.95 -11.23 16.68
C GLY A 73 -18.32 -12.28 15.76
N HIS A 74 -17.01 -12.51 15.85
CA HIS A 74 -16.30 -13.49 15.02
C HIS A 74 -16.17 -14.84 15.74
N GLU A 75 -16.20 -15.92 14.96
CA GLU A 75 -16.01 -17.26 15.50
C GLU A 75 -14.55 -17.51 15.91
N PRO A 76 -14.31 -18.17 17.07
CA PRO A 76 -12.97 -18.58 17.47
C PRO A 76 -12.28 -19.42 16.41
N GLY A 77 -10.98 -19.20 16.23
CA GLY A 77 -10.17 -19.87 15.21
C GLY A 77 -10.21 -19.21 13.82
N THR A 78 -11.14 -18.28 13.55
CA THR A 78 -11.09 -17.46 12.33
C THR A 78 -9.93 -16.46 12.40
N VAL A 79 -9.37 -16.09 11.25
CA VAL A 79 -8.21 -15.18 11.20
C VAL A 79 -8.61 -13.75 11.54
N LEU A 80 -7.87 -13.16 12.47
CA LEU A 80 -7.93 -11.75 12.82
C LEU A 80 -6.86 -10.97 12.04
N VAL A 81 -5.60 -11.37 12.19
CA VAL A 81 -4.45 -10.68 11.59
C VAL A 81 -3.50 -11.68 10.92
N VAL A 82 -2.93 -11.28 9.79
CA VAL A 82 -1.81 -11.99 9.14
C VAL A 82 -0.66 -11.01 8.95
N GLU A 83 0.50 -11.35 9.49
CA GLU A 83 1.75 -10.64 9.20
C GLU A 83 2.50 -11.35 8.09
N PHE A 84 2.97 -10.57 7.11
CA PHE A 84 3.75 -11.10 6.00
C PHE A 84 4.81 -10.11 5.53
N GLU A 85 5.82 -10.63 4.85
CA GLU A 85 6.93 -9.88 4.29
C GLU A 85 6.98 -10.06 2.77
N LEU A 86 7.10 -8.96 2.02
CA LEU A 86 7.32 -8.96 0.57
C LEU A 86 8.62 -8.21 0.28
N ASN A 87 9.64 -8.89 -0.26
CA ASN A 87 10.97 -8.35 -0.52
C ASN A 87 11.58 -7.59 0.68
N GLY A 88 11.33 -8.07 1.90
CA GLY A 88 11.79 -7.45 3.15
C GLY A 88 10.91 -6.33 3.72
N HIS A 89 9.85 -5.93 3.01
CA HIS A 89 8.86 -4.99 3.53
C HIS A 89 7.79 -5.72 4.35
N ARG A 90 7.55 -5.26 5.59
CA ARG A 90 6.55 -5.84 6.50
C ARG A 90 5.17 -5.27 6.23
N PHE A 91 4.19 -6.15 6.19
CA PHE A 91 2.78 -5.86 6.05
C PHE A 91 1.95 -6.60 7.11
N VAL A 92 0.82 -6.00 7.44
CA VAL A 92 -0.24 -6.59 8.26
C VAL A 92 -1.51 -6.62 7.42
N GLY A 93 -2.14 -7.78 7.26
CA GLY A 93 -3.52 -7.89 6.80
C GLY A 93 -4.44 -8.04 7.99
N LEU A 94 -5.41 -7.13 8.14
CA LEU A 94 -6.40 -7.12 9.22
C LEU A 94 -7.79 -7.45 8.68
N ASN A 95 -8.40 -8.52 9.17
CA ASN A 95 -9.81 -8.83 8.90
C ASN A 95 -10.71 -7.99 9.81
N GLY A 96 -11.03 -6.78 9.37
CA GLY A 96 -11.87 -5.82 10.10
C GLY A 96 -13.30 -5.70 9.59
N GLY A 97 -13.67 -6.45 8.55
CA GLY A 97 -15.03 -6.48 7.99
C GLY A 97 -15.25 -5.44 6.88
N PRO A 98 -16.48 -5.34 6.35
CA PRO A 98 -16.78 -4.66 5.08
C PRO A 98 -16.84 -3.12 5.14
N ASN A 99 -16.57 -2.53 6.31
CA ASN A 99 -16.81 -1.12 6.58
C ASN A 99 -15.88 -0.18 5.80
N PHE A 100 -14.66 -0.64 5.51
CA PHE A 100 -13.67 0.12 4.75
C PHE A 100 -13.29 -0.64 3.49
N LYS A 101 -13.08 0.11 2.41
CA LYS A 101 -12.66 -0.41 1.11
C LYS A 101 -11.39 0.30 0.67
N PHE A 102 -10.53 -0.44 -0.01
CA PHE A 102 -9.38 0.17 -0.67
C PHE A 102 -9.82 1.18 -1.73
N SER A 103 -8.95 2.16 -1.94
CA SER A 103 -9.04 3.11 -3.04
C SER A 103 -7.62 3.44 -3.50
N PRO A 104 -7.45 4.03 -4.70
CA PRO A 104 -6.13 4.44 -5.19
C PRO A 104 -5.39 5.47 -4.31
N ALA A 105 -6.02 6.00 -3.25
CA ALA A 105 -5.41 6.90 -2.29
C ALA A 105 -4.15 6.33 -1.60
N ILE A 106 -4.06 5.00 -1.48
CA ILE A 106 -2.84 4.28 -1.12
C ILE A 106 -2.59 3.23 -2.19
N SER A 107 -1.34 3.14 -2.66
CA SER A 107 -0.92 2.11 -3.60
C SER A 107 0.47 1.58 -3.26
N LEU A 108 0.71 0.34 -3.68
CA LEU A 108 2.00 -0.33 -3.55
C LEU A 108 2.71 -0.31 -4.90
N MET A 109 3.89 0.32 -4.93
CA MET A 109 4.67 0.47 -6.16
C MET A 109 5.73 -0.62 -6.26
N VAL A 110 5.77 -1.29 -7.41
CA VAL A 110 6.82 -2.24 -7.79
C VAL A 110 7.65 -1.62 -8.90
N ASP A 111 8.92 -1.36 -8.58
CA ASP A 111 9.89 -0.90 -9.57
C ASP A 111 10.43 -2.10 -10.36
N CYS A 112 10.35 -2.03 -11.68
CA CYS A 112 10.84 -3.05 -12.60
C CYS A 112 12.00 -2.52 -13.45
N ASP A 113 12.99 -3.36 -13.71
CA ASP A 113 14.14 -3.04 -14.54
C ASP A 113 13.97 -3.54 -15.98
N THR A 114 13.15 -4.58 -16.18
CA THR A 114 12.95 -5.25 -17.47
C THR A 114 11.47 -5.37 -17.85
N GLN A 115 11.18 -5.60 -19.13
CA GLN A 115 9.81 -5.80 -19.59
C GLN A 115 9.23 -7.11 -19.06
N GLU A 116 10.05 -8.14 -18.90
CA GLU A 116 9.65 -9.43 -18.35
C GLU A 116 9.15 -9.30 -16.90
N GLU A 117 9.77 -8.43 -16.10
CA GLU A 117 9.31 -8.13 -14.74
C GLU A 117 7.99 -7.35 -14.76
N VAL A 118 7.87 -6.34 -15.63
CA VAL A 118 6.63 -5.59 -15.81
C VAL A 118 5.49 -6.52 -16.17
N ASP A 119 5.71 -7.39 -17.16
CA ASP A 119 4.73 -8.37 -17.63
C ASP A 119 4.35 -9.34 -16.51
N TYR A 120 5.34 -9.89 -15.80
CA TYR A 120 5.10 -10.83 -14.70
C TYR A 120 4.23 -10.23 -13.60
N TYR A 121 4.60 -9.07 -13.06
CA TYR A 121 3.84 -8.47 -11.96
C TYR A 121 2.49 -7.94 -12.41
N TRP A 122 2.43 -7.31 -13.60
CA TRP A 122 1.17 -6.85 -14.17
C TRP A 122 0.18 -8.00 -14.34
N ASP A 123 0.59 -9.07 -15.03
CA ASP A 123 -0.30 -10.19 -15.36
C ASP A 123 -0.73 -10.96 -14.11
N LYS A 124 0.16 -11.11 -13.12
CA LYS A 124 -0.19 -11.75 -11.84
C LYS A 124 -1.15 -10.92 -11.00
N LEU A 125 -0.86 -9.64 -10.79
CA LEU A 125 -1.61 -8.82 -9.85
C LEU A 125 -2.95 -8.34 -10.43
N ARG A 126 -3.09 -8.23 -11.76
CA ARG A 126 -4.38 -7.91 -12.38
C ARG A 126 -5.38 -9.06 -12.39
N GLU A 127 -4.94 -10.29 -12.14
CA GLU A 127 -5.77 -11.49 -12.32
C GLU A 127 -6.99 -11.45 -11.36
N GLY A 128 -8.19 -11.42 -11.94
CA GLY A 128 -9.44 -11.28 -11.18
C GLY A 128 -9.67 -9.90 -10.56
N GLY A 129 -8.83 -8.91 -10.88
CA GLY A 129 -8.94 -7.52 -10.43
C GLY A 129 -9.88 -6.67 -11.27
N ASP A 130 -9.96 -5.37 -10.93
CA ASP A 130 -10.81 -4.41 -11.63
C ASP A 130 -10.12 -3.89 -12.91
N GLU A 131 -10.71 -4.20 -14.07
CA GLU A 131 -10.21 -3.70 -15.36
C GLU A 131 -10.33 -2.18 -15.51
N ALA A 132 -11.33 -1.55 -14.86
CA ALA A 132 -11.51 -0.10 -14.91
C ALA A 132 -10.46 0.65 -14.08
N ALA A 133 -9.77 -0.03 -13.16
CA ALA A 133 -8.66 0.53 -12.40
C ALA A 133 -7.33 0.52 -13.17
N GLN A 134 -7.29 -0.09 -14.36
CA GLN A 134 -6.06 -0.21 -15.15
C GLN A 134 -5.77 1.06 -15.95
N GLN A 135 -4.72 1.78 -15.58
CA GLN A 135 -4.29 2.97 -16.33
C GLN A 135 -2.87 3.39 -15.95
N CYS A 136 -2.03 3.73 -16.92
CA CYS A 136 -0.67 4.24 -16.69
C CYS A 136 0.19 3.37 -15.74
N GLY A 137 0.10 2.04 -15.82
CA GLY A 137 0.80 1.13 -14.91
C GLY A 137 0.09 0.88 -13.57
N TRP A 138 -1.06 1.51 -13.32
CA TRP A 138 -1.91 1.24 -12.17
C TRP A 138 -2.83 0.05 -12.44
N LEU A 139 -3.17 -0.68 -11.38
CA LEU A 139 -4.23 -1.71 -11.36
C LEU A 139 -4.78 -1.85 -9.93
N ALA A 140 -5.95 -2.45 -9.78
CA ALA A 140 -6.43 -2.98 -8.50
C ALA A 140 -6.52 -4.50 -8.58
N ASP A 141 -5.97 -5.21 -7.60
CA ASP A 141 -6.02 -6.67 -7.56
C ASP A 141 -7.42 -7.20 -7.20
N LYS A 142 -7.60 -8.53 -7.19
CA LYS A 142 -8.89 -9.17 -6.84
C LYS A 142 -9.38 -8.89 -5.42
N TYR A 143 -8.53 -8.34 -4.55
CA TYR A 143 -8.88 -7.89 -3.19
C TYR A 143 -9.10 -6.38 -3.10
N GLY A 144 -8.91 -5.65 -4.22
CA GLY A 144 -9.08 -4.21 -4.33
C GLY A 144 -7.83 -3.39 -3.98
N VAL A 145 -6.71 -4.02 -3.61
CA VAL A 145 -5.48 -3.27 -3.29
C VAL A 145 -4.93 -2.63 -4.57
N SER A 146 -4.62 -1.34 -4.52
CA SER A 146 -4.06 -0.62 -5.66
C SER A 146 -2.56 -0.84 -5.78
N TRP A 147 -2.10 -1.17 -6.99
CA TRP A 147 -0.70 -1.42 -7.32
C TRP A 147 -0.25 -0.51 -8.46
N GLN A 148 1.04 -0.17 -8.47
CA GLN A 148 1.70 0.52 -9.58
C GLN A 148 2.89 -0.31 -10.04
N ILE A 149 2.85 -0.81 -11.28
CA ILE A 149 3.95 -1.58 -11.87
C ILE A 149 4.71 -0.66 -12.81
N VAL A 150 5.86 -0.16 -12.34
CA VAL A 150 6.53 0.99 -12.95
C VAL A 150 7.94 0.60 -13.41
N PRO A 151 8.24 0.67 -14.72
CA PRO A 151 9.61 0.57 -15.19
C PRO A 151 10.46 1.72 -14.63
N ARG A 152 11.64 1.44 -14.07
CA ARG A 152 12.54 2.49 -13.55
C ARG A 152 12.86 3.54 -14.63
N VAL A 153 13.08 3.08 -15.86
CA VAL A 153 13.40 3.94 -17.00
C VAL A 153 12.32 4.99 -17.27
N LEU A 154 11.03 4.71 -16.98
CA LEU A 154 9.97 5.70 -17.14
C LEU A 154 10.16 6.87 -16.16
N LYS A 155 10.59 6.60 -14.92
CA LYS A 155 10.88 7.66 -13.94
C LYS A 155 12.04 8.53 -14.41
N ASP A 156 13.06 7.93 -15.02
CA ASP A 156 14.21 8.66 -15.57
C ASP A 156 13.80 9.52 -16.78
N MET A 157 12.97 8.98 -17.68
CA MET A 157 12.41 9.70 -18.83
C MET A 157 11.60 10.92 -18.39
N MET A 158 10.69 10.76 -17.43
CA MET A 158 9.83 11.85 -16.95
C MET A 158 10.62 12.94 -16.20
N ASN A 159 11.72 12.57 -15.54
CA ASN A 159 12.61 13.51 -14.85
C ASN A 159 13.71 14.10 -15.74
N SER A 160 13.72 13.78 -17.04
CA SER A 160 14.71 14.30 -17.99
C SER A 160 14.75 15.84 -17.99
N PRO A 161 15.95 16.45 -18.09
CA PRO A 161 16.08 17.89 -18.30
C PRO A 161 15.58 18.32 -19.69
N ASP A 162 15.58 17.41 -20.67
CA ASP A 162 14.96 17.63 -21.98
C ASP A 162 13.44 17.45 -21.85
N LYS A 163 12.73 18.59 -21.77
CA LYS A 163 11.28 18.63 -21.55
C LYS A 163 10.48 18.11 -22.74
N GLU A 164 10.93 18.33 -23.96
CA GLU A 164 10.22 17.82 -25.13
C GLU A 164 10.25 16.29 -25.18
N LYS A 165 11.37 15.67 -24.80
CA LYS A 165 11.44 14.21 -24.65
C LYS A 165 10.55 13.69 -23.52
N ALA A 166 10.60 14.34 -22.36
CA ALA A 166 9.78 13.97 -21.20
C ALA A 166 8.28 14.07 -21.49
N ASP A 167 7.86 15.10 -22.22
CA ASP A 167 6.47 15.31 -22.61
C ASP A 167 5.99 14.20 -23.55
N ARG A 168 6.80 13.79 -24.53
CA ARG A 168 6.45 12.67 -25.42
C ARG A 168 6.29 11.35 -24.67
N ALA A 169 7.20 11.04 -23.75
CA ALA A 169 7.08 9.85 -22.90
C ALA A 169 5.82 9.90 -22.02
N THR A 170 5.51 11.06 -21.46
CA THR A 170 4.30 11.27 -20.65
C THR A 170 3.04 11.06 -21.46
N VAL A 171 2.96 11.63 -22.66
CA VAL A 171 1.81 11.43 -23.58
C VAL A 171 1.66 9.97 -23.95
N ALA A 172 2.75 9.26 -24.26
CA ALA A 172 2.69 7.84 -24.58
C ALA A 172 2.18 7.01 -23.39
N MET A 173 2.71 7.24 -22.18
CA MET A 173 2.27 6.58 -20.94
C MET A 173 0.76 6.74 -20.70
N MET A 174 0.20 7.92 -20.95
CA MET A 174 -1.23 8.20 -20.72
C MET A 174 -2.19 7.37 -21.59
N HIS A 175 -1.69 6.78 -22.68
CA HIS A 175 -2.46 5.88 -23.55
C HIS A 175 -2.23 4.40 -23.24
N MET A 176 -1.44 4.07 -22.22
CA MET A 176 -1.09 2.71 -21.84
C MET A 176 -1.84 2.27 -20.58
N HIS A 177 -2.29 1.01 -20.56
CA HIS A 177 -2.65 0.34 -19.31
C HIS A 177 -1.39 -0.31 -18.72
N LYS A 178 -0.94 -1.44 -19.29
CA LYS A 178 0.39 -2.00 -19.03
C LYS A 178 1.43 -1.18 -19.74
N LEU A 179 2.51 -0.83 -19.05
CA LEU A 179 3.60 -0.04 -19.61
C LEU A 179 4.49 -0.91 -20.50
N ASP A 180 4.71 -0.44 -21.74
CA ASP A 180 5.66 -1.03 -22.70
C ASP A 180 6.93 -0.17 -22.73
N ILE A 181 8.02 -0.70 -22.20
CA ILE A 181 9.31 -0.02 -22.11
C ILE A 181 9.81 0.41 -23.50
N ALA A 182 9.66 -0.45 -24.52
CA ALA A 182 10.14 -0.14 -25.86
C ALA A 182 9.31 0.96 -26.52
N GLY A 183 7.98 0.92 -26.36
CA GLY A 183 7.07 1.98 -26.80
C GLY A 183 7.36 3.33 -26.12
N LEU A 184 7.60 3.32 -24.80
CA LEU A 184 7.98 4.52 -24.05
C LEU A 184 9.32 5.09 -24.55
N GLN A 185 10.31 4.23 -24.80
CA GLN A 185 11.61 4.66 -25.32
C GLN A 185 11.50 5.28 -26.72
N LYS A 186 10.72 4.67 -27.62
CA LYS A 186 10.47 5.25 -28.96
C LYS A 186 9.80 6.63 -28.86
N ALA A 187 8.81 6.78 -27.98
CA ALA A 187 8.16 8.07 -27.77
C ALA A 187 9.17 9.11 -27.23
N PHE A 188 9.94 8.74 -26.22
CA PHE A 188 10.98 9.58 -25.65
C PHE A 188 12.00 10.03 -26.70
N ASP A 189 12.48 9.12 -27.54
CA ASP A 189 13.46 9.42 -28.60
C ASP A 189 12.86 10.14 -29.82
N GLY A 190 11.53 10.18 -29.94
CA GLY A 190 10.84 10.81 -31.07
C GLY A 190 10.81 9.95 -32.33
N THR A 191 10.86 8.62 -32.16
CA THR A 191 10.84 7.63 -33.25
C THR A 191 9.57 6.76 -33.24
N ALA A 192 8.53 7.22 -32.56
CA ALA A 192 7.23 6.57 -32.46
C ALA A 192 6.36 6.82 -33.70
#